data_AF-A0A966YKP7-F1
#
_entry.id   AF-A0A966YKP7-F1
#
_cell.length_a   1.000
_cell.length_b   1.000
_cell.length_c   1.000
_cell.angle_alpha   90.00
_cell.angle_beta   90.00
_cell.angle_gamma   90.00
#
_symmetry.space_group_name_H-M   'P 1'
#
loop_
_entity.id
_entity.type
_entity.pdbx_description
1 polymer ?
#
loop_
_entity_poly.entity_id
_entity_poly.type
_entity_poly.pdbx_seq_one_letter_code
_entity_poly.pdbx_strand_id
1 'polypeptide(L)'
;TSEGRAFIFHAGEAADAGGRTRGNAAAQQLGLNKGEDALALVGAGEEHLVLVTARGVAKQVTADEVLETKSGKPVIGLKDGDRVVAAFRAPAGVDVIAVASDGQVLRMPLDSISVQGRGAGGVAGMKLKAGAEVVGAGPVIGDGVVLTVTSDSAAKATPYEEFESKGRGGQGVRVAKLGAAETVTLAWFGSLGSIGGPGDLLAQMADDEDPKKLDPNPVPFDIAPSKRDLVPAKTERQVMVLGPSRW
;
A
#
# COMPACT_ATOMS: atom_id res chain seq x y z
N THR A 1 1.68 -9.82 6.93
CA THR A 1 1.79 -8.67 7.85
C THR A 1 2.99 -7.82 7.48
N SER A 2 3.19 -6.66 8.12
CA SER A 2 4.35 -5.79 7.89
C SER A 2 5.68 -6.46 8.27
N GLU A 3 5.69 -7.45 9.17
CA GLU A 3 6.87 -8.28 9.46
C GLU A 3 7.02 -9.48 8.50
N GLY A 4 6.25 -9.54 7.41
CA GLY A 4 6.37 -10.60 6.40
C GLY A 4 5.83 -11.97 6.83
N ARG A 5 4.98 -12.01 7.86
CA ARG A 5 4.34 -13.24 8.37
C ARG A 5 2.95 -13.43 7.80
N ALA A 6 2.53 -14.68 7.64
CA ALA A 6 1.16 -15.06 7.33
C ALA A 6 0.52 -15.72 8.55
N PHE A 7 -0.75 -15.41 8.78
CA PHE A 7 -1.58 -15.98 9.84
C PHE A 7 -2.79 -16.63 9.18
N ILE A 8 -3.09 -17.86 9.58
CA ILE A 8 -4.28 -18.56 9.13
C ILE A 8 -5.40 -18.23 10.10
N PHE A 9 -6.51 -17.76 9.56
CA PHE A 9 -7.70 -17.36 10.30
C PHE A 9 -8.92 -17.93 9.58
N HIS A 10 -9.71 -18.74 10.28
CA HIS A 10 -10.95 -19.30 9.75
C HIS A 10 -12.09 -18.34 10.04
N ALA A 11 -12.96 -18.12 9.05
CA ALA A 11 -14.08 -17.18 9.20
C ALA A 11 -14.97 -17.48 10.42
N GLY A 12 -15.12 -18.74 10.82
CA GLY A 12 -15.87 -19.14 12.02
C GLY A 12 -15.20 -18.79 13.36
N GLU A 13 -13.95 -18.34 13.36
CA GLU A 13 -13.25 -17.82 14.54
C GLU A 13 -13.51 -16.31 14.74
N ALA A 14 -14.10 -15.65 13.74
CA ALA A 14 -14.51 -14.27 13.87
C ALA A 14 -15.64 -14.17 14.90
N ALA A 15 -15.52 -13.22 15.83
CA ALA A 15 -16.61 -12.89 16.72
C ALA A 15 -17.79 -12.38 15.90
N ASP A 16 -18.98 -12.91 16.17
CA ASP A 16 -20.21 -12.44 15.54
C ASP A 16 -20.36 -10.93 15.75
N ALA A 17 -20.48 -10.21 14.64
CA ALA A 17 -20.66 -8.77 14.63
C ALA A 17 -22.05 -8.46 14.07
N GLY A 18 -22.93 -7.90 14.90
CA GLY A 18 -24.24 -7.41 14.49
C GLY A 18 -24.27 -5.89 14.33
N GLY A 19 -25.11 -5.38 13.41
CA GLY A 19 -25.37 -3.95 13.28
C GLY A 19 -24.15 -3.13 12.82
N ARG A 20 -23.88 -2.00 13.49
CA ARG A 20 -22.82 -1.03 13.14
C ARG A 20 -21.55 -1.16 14.00
N THR A 21 -21.30 -2.33 14.60
CA THR A 21 -20.08 -2.56 15.39
C THR A 21 -18.84 -2.55 14.51
N ARG A 22 -17.71 -2.06 15.04
CA ARG A 22 -16.42 -2.04 14.33
C ARG A 22 -15.69 -3.39 14.37
N GLY A 23 -16.22 -4.36 15.11
CA GLY A 23 -15.57 -5.64 15.35
C GLY A 23 -14.35 -5.52 16.29
N ASN A 24 -13.58 -6.60 16.37
CA ASN A 24 -12.33 -6.63 17.14
C ASN A 24 -11.16 -6.19 16.25
N ALA A 25 -10.11 -5.63 16.86
CA ALA A 25 -8.90 -5.25 16.14
C ALA A 25 -8.20 -6.50 15.56
N ALA A 26 -7.87 -6.48 14.28
CA ALA A 26 -7.17 -7.59 13.61
C ALA A 26 -5.85 -7.95 14.30
N ALA A 27 -5.10 -6.94 14.76
CA ALA A 27 -3.85 -7.15 15.49
C ALA A 27 -4.04 -7.97 16.77
N GLN A 28 -5.14 -7.71 17.50
CA GLN A 28 -5.48 -8.43 18.72
C GLN A 28 -5.93 -9.87 18.41
N GLN A 29 -6.78 -10.05 17.39
CA GLN A 29 -7.28 -11.38 17.01
C GLN A 29 -6.18 -12.30 16.50
N LEU A 30 -5.23 -11.77 15.74
CA LEU A 30 -4.13 -12.55 15.16
C LEU A 30 -2.92 -12.66 16.10
N GLY A 31 -2.92 -11.98 17.24
CA GLY A 31 -1.78 -11.95 18.17
C GLY A 31 -0.53 -11.35 17.54
N LEU A 32 -0.69 -10.24 16.79
CA LEU A 32 0.42 -9.57 16.12
C LEU A 32 1.38 -8.93 17.13
N ASN A 33 2.64 -8.80 16.70
CA ASN A 33 3.64 -8.08 17.48
C ASN A 33 3.29 -6.59 17.61
N LYS A 34 3.83 -5.93 18.64
CA LYS A 34 3.66 -4.49 18.80
C LYS A 34 4.24 -3.75 17.59
N GLY A 35 3.40 -3.02 16.87
CA GLY A 35 3.78 -2.27 15.66
C GLY A 35 3.77 -3.11 14.38
N GLU A 36 3.31 -4.36 14.43
CA GLU A 36 3.05 -5.16 13.25
C GLU A 36 1.62 -4.96 12.76
N ASP A 37 1.47 -4.75 11.45
CA ASP A 37 0.20 -4.48 10.81
C ASP A 37 -0.24 -5.65 9.91
N ALA A 38 -1.55 -5.90 9.89
CA ALA A 38 -2.16 -6.72 8.85
C ALA A 38 -2.27 -5.91 7.56
N LEU A 39 -1.74 -6.45 6.45
CA LEU A 39 -1.64 -5.73 5.18
C LEU A 39 -2.60 -6.24 4.10
N ALA A 40 -2.96 -7.52 4.15
CA ALA A 40 -3.81 -8.16 3.15
C ALA A 40 -4.51 -9.37 3.74
N LEU A 41 -5.67 -9.70 3.17
CA LEU A 41 -6.34 -10.98 3.32
C LEU A 41 -6.15 -11.78 2.03
N VAL A 42 -5.81 -13.06 2.16
CA VAL A 42 -5.59 -13.95 1.02
C VAL A 42 -6.50 -15.15 1.16
N GLY A 43 -7.42 -15.31 0.20
CA GLY A 43 -8.23 -16.51 0.05
C GLY A 43 -7.69 -17.39 -1.08
N ALA A 44 -8.35 -18.53 -1.30
CA ALA A 44 -8.07 -19.39 -2.45
C ALA A 44 -8.24 -18.63 -3.78
N GLY A 45 -7.59 -19.11 -4.83
CA GLY A 45 -7.72 -18.61 -6.19
C GLY A 45 -6.38 -18.47 -6.91
N GLU A 46 -6.45 -18.11 -8.19
CA GLU A 46 -5.29 -18.13 -9.08
C GLU A 46 -4.33 -16.95 -8.88
N GLU A 47 -4.87 -15.79 -8.45
CA GLU A 47 -4.07 -14.59 -8.25
C GLU A 47 -3.07 -14.77 -7.10
N HIS A 48 -1.81 -14.48 -7.40
CA HIS A 48 -0.71 -14.60 -6.46
C HIS A 48 -0.69 -13.42 -5.49
N LEU A 49 -0.16 -13.65 -4.29
CA LEU A 49 0.18 -12.60 -3.35
C LEU A 49 1.44 -11.90 -3.82
N VAL A 50 1.34 -10.61 -4.10
CA VAL A 50 2.47 -9.72 -4.33
C VAL A 50 2.86 -9.07 -3.02
N LEU A 51 4.15 -9.09 -2.70
CA LEU A 51 4.75 -8.44 -1.53
C LEU A 51 5.75 -7.40 -2.01
N VAL A 52 5.70 -6.19 -1.43
CA VAL A 52 6.68 -5.13 -1.67
C VAL A 52 7.21 -4.63 -0.32
N THR A 53 8.54 -4.52 -0.21
CA THR A 53 9.21 -4.09 1.03
C THR A 53 9.62 -2.62 0.99
N ALA A 54 9.84 -2.03 2.17
CA ALA A 54 10.32 -0.66 2.32
C ALA A 54 11.65 -0.44 1.58
N ARG A 55 12.51 -1.47 1.48
CA ARG A 55 13.78 -1.40 0.75
C ARG A 55 13.66 -1.69 -0.75
N GLY A 56 12.45 -1.69 -1.31
CA GLY A 56 12.22 -1.82 -2.75
C GLY A 56 12.38 -3.25 -3.28
N VAL A 57 12.28 -4.26 -2.41
CA VAL A 57 12.23 -5.67 -2.82
C VAL A 57 10.80 -6.02 -3.16
N ALA A 58 10.60 -6.80 -4.23
CA ALA A 58 9.29 -7.32 -4.63
C ALA A 58 9.34 -8.84 -4.77
N LYS A 59 8.22 -9.51 -4.48
CA LYS A 59 8.09 -10.96 -4.55
C LYS A 59 6.66 -11.36 -4.88
N GLN A 60 6.48 -12.42 -5.67
CA GLN A 60 5.20 -13.11 -5.78
C GLN A 60 5.25 -14.43 -5.01
N VAL A 61 4.16 -14.78 -4.32
CA VAL A 61 3.94 -16.07 -3.66
C VAL A 61 2.57 -16.58 -4.09
N THR A 62 2.45 -17.85 -4.47
CA THR A 62 1.15 -18.41 -4.87
C THR A 62 0.17 -18.39 -3.68
N ALA A 63 -1.13 -18.31 -3.97
CA ALA A 63 -2.15 -18.34 -2.92
C ALA A 63 -2.06 -19.63 -2.09
N ASP A 64 -1.84 -20.77 -2.74
CA ASP A 64 -1.69 -22.07 -2.08
C ASP A 64 -0.50 -22.10 -1.11
N GLU A 65 0.66 -21.59 -1.52
CA GLU A 65 1.84 -21.51 -0.64
C GLU A 65 1.55 -20.67 0.62
N VAL A 66 0.77 -19.59 0.48
CA VAL A 66 0.35 -18.74 1.61
C VAL A 66 -0.65 -19.50 2.50
N LEU A 67 -1.66 -20.15 1.93
CA LEU A 67 -2.70 -20.88 2.67
C LEU A 67 -2.16 -22.13 3.39
N GLU A 68 -1.14 -22.77 2.83
CA GLU A 68 -0.43 -23.90 3.46
C GLU A 68 0.60 -23.45 4.50
N THR A 69 0.82 -22.14 4.66
CA THR A 69 1.76 -21.61 5.65
C THR A 69 1.22 -21.86 7.05
N LYS A 70 2.05 -22.47 7.91
CA LYS A 70 1.72 -22.56 9.34
C LYS A 70 1.51 -21.15 9.91
N SER A 71 0.44 -20.95 10.68
CA SER A 71 0.11 -19.63 11.23
C SER A 71 1.28 -19.00 11.98
N GLY A 72 1.54 -17.71 11.72
CA GLY A 72 2.63 -16.93 12.28
C GLY A 72 4.00 -17.16 11.62
N LYS A 73 4.10 -17.92 10.52
CA LYS A 73 5.38 -18.16 9.82
C LYS A 73 5.62 -17.17 8.67
N PRO A 74 6.90 -16.92 8.33
CA PRO A 74 7.27 -15.98 7.28
C PRO A 74 6.89 -16.50 5.89
N VAL A 75 6.44 -15.58 5.04
CA VAL A 75 6.21 -15.80 3.59
C VAL A 75 7.23 -15.07 2.71
N ILE A 76 8.16 -14.35 3.33
CA ILE A 76 9.29 -13.67 2.69
C ILE A 76 10.50 -13.64 3.63
N GLY A 77 11.69 -13.89 3.08
CA GLY A 77 12.95 -13.73 3.81
C GLY A 77 13.37 -12.26 3.88
N LEU A 78 12.91 -11.53 4.90
CA LEU A 78 13.30 -10.13 5.11
C LEU A 78 14.75 -10.01 5.57
N LYS A 79 15.43 -8.97 5.11
CA LYS A 79 16.73 -8.56 5.66
C LYS A 79 16.51 -7.76 6.94
N ASP A 80 17.50 -7.74 7.82
CA ASP A 80 17.46 -6.99 9.07
C ASP A 80 17.08 -5.53 8.86
N GLY A 81 16.01 -5.09 9.55
CA GLY A 81 15.47 -3.74 9.46
C GLY A 81 14.70 -3.42 8.17
N ASP A 82 14.34 -4.42 7.37
CA ASP A 82 13.36 -4.28 6.29
C ASP A 82 11.95 -4.67 6.78
N ARG A 83 10.91 -4.20 6.11
CA ARG A 83 9.51 -4.51 6.40
C ARG A 83 8.69 -4.56 5.13
N VAL A 84 7.61 -5.34 5.12
CA VAL A 84 6.62 -5.29 4.05
C VAL A 84 5.80 -4.02 4.21
N VAL A 85 5.67 -3.24 3.14
CA VAL A 85 4.88 -1.99 3.10
C VAL A 85 3.62 -2.14 2.26
N ALA A 86 3.58 -3.12 1.36
CA ALA A 86 2.39 -3.45 0.60
C ALA A 86 2.28 -4.95 0.37
N ALA A 87 1.05 -5.45 0.49
CA ALA A 87 0.67 -6.81 0.16
C ALA A 87 -0.68 -6.76 -0.57
N PHE A 88 -0.79 -7.38 -1.73
CA PHE A 88 -2.03 -7.38 -2.52
C PHE A 88 -2.06 -8.54 -3.50
N ARG A 89 -3.25 -8.92 -3.96
CA ARG A 89 -3.42 -9.85 -5.08
C ARG A 89 -3.50 -9.06 -6.38
N ALA A 90 -3.04 -9.67 -7.47
CA ALA A 90 -3.10 -9.05 -8.78
C ALA A 90 -3.37 -10.12 -9.85
N PRO A 91 -4.24 -9.82 -10.85
CA PRO A 91 -4.43 -10.69 -12.00
C PRO A 91 -3.18 -10.70 -12.88
N ALA A 92 -2.97 -11.79 -13.62
CA ALA A 92 -1.87 -11.90 -14.55
C ALA A 92 -1.94 -10.83 -15.66
N GLY A 93 -0.78 -10.40 -16.17
CA GLY A 93 -0.68 -9.45 -17.28
C GLY A 93 -0.91 -7.97 -16.90
N VAL A 94 -1.11 -7.65 -15.63
CA VAL A 94 -1.15 -6.25 -15.17
C VAL A 94 0.22 -5.74 -14.73
N ASP A 95 0.32 -4.43 -14.49
CA ASP A 95 1.51 -3.84 -13.89
C ASP A 95 1.35 -3.69 -12.37
N VAL A 96 2.47 -3.57 -11.68
CA VAL A 96 2.59 -3.10 -10.30
C VAL A 96 3.17 -1.69 -10.32
N ILE A 97 2.64 -0.81 -9.48
CA ILE A 97 3.16 0.54 -9.30
C ILE A 97 3.58 0.75 -7.84
N ALA A 98 4.78 1.29 -7.64
CA ALA A 98 5.37 1.56 -6.32
C ALA A 98 5.78 3.02 -6.20
N VAL A 99 5.60 3.59 -5.01
CA VAL A 99 5.94 4.98 -4.68
C VAL A 99 6.99 4.99 -3.58
N ALA A 100 8.05 5.79 -3.76
CA ALA A 100 9.08 6.01 -2.76
C ALA A 100 8.92 7.37 -2.07
N SER A 101 9.45 7.47 -0.85
CA SER A 101 9.39 8.65 0.01
C SER A 101 10.06 9.87 -0.59
N ASP A 102 11.00 9.72 -1.53
CA ASP A 102 11.63 10.81 -2.26
C ASP A 102 10.82 11.28 -3.49
N GLY A 103 9.56 10.86 -3.60
CA GLY A 103 8.63 11.29 -4.65
C GLY A 103 8.87 10.61 -5.99
N GLN A 104 9.52 9.45 -5.99
CA GLN A 104 9.72 8.63 -7.18
C GLN A 104 8.63 7.56 -7.29
N VAL A 105 8.17 7.30 -8.52
CA VAL A 105 7.15 6.29 -8.82
C VAL A 105 7.65 5.38 -9.92
N LEU A 106 7.63 4.07 -9.68
CA LEU A 106 7.97 3.06 -10.68
C LEU A 106 6.77 2.17 -10.96
N ARG A 107 6.34 2.15 -12.22
CA ARG A 107 5.41 1.17 -12.77
C ARG A 107 6.20 0.07 -13.49
N MET A 108 5.92 -1.18 -13.18
CA MET A 108 6.62 -2.33 -13.74
C MET A 108 5.68 -3.49 -14.05
N PRO A 109 5.95 -4.32 -15.08
CA PRO A 109 5.16 -5.53 -15.33
C PRO A 109 5.17 -6.48 -14.15
N LEU A 110 4.01 -6.97 -13.74
CA LEU A 110 3.88 -7.98 -12.68
C LEU A 110 4.73 -9.21 -13.02
N ASP A 111 4.68 -9.65 -14.29
CA ASP A 111 5.41 -10.81 -14.80
C ASP A 111 6.94 -10.68 -14.67
N SER A 112 7.46 -9.46 -14.49
CA SER A 112 8.89 -9.24 -14.24
C SER A 112 9.31 -9.60 -12.80
N ILE A 113 8.35 -9.69 -11.87
CA ILE A 113 8.54 -10.07 -10.47
C ILE A 113 8.36 -11.59 -10.38
N SER A 114 9.39 -12.32 -9.93
CA SER A 114 9.34 -13.78 -9.90
C SER A 114 8.40 -14.33 -8.81
N VAL A 115 7.68 -15.40 -9.16
CA VAL A 115 6.98 -16.28 -8.20
C VAL A 115 8.00 -17.16 -7.48
N GLN A 116 7.98 -17.14 -6.16
CA GLN A 116 8.98 -17.80 -5.33
C GLN A 116 8.35 -18.40 -4.07
N GLY A 117 8.91 -19.52 -3.60
CA GLY A 117 8.50 -20.16 -2.34
C GLY A 117 8.76 -19.28 -1.11
N ARG A 118 8.13 -19.62 0.02
CA ARG A 118 8.10 -18.82 1.26
C ARG A 118 9.47 -18.35 1.77
N GLY A 119 10.49 -19.20 1.70
CA GLY A 119 11.85 -18.90 2.19
C GLY A 119 12.66 -17.90 1.36
N ALA A 120 12.22 -17.59 0.13
CA ALA A 120 12.96 -16.68 -0.74
C ALA A 120 12.81 -15.20 -0.30
N GLY A 121 13.85 -14.41 -0.54
CA GLY A 121 13.90 -12.99 -0.19
C GLY A 121 13.23 -12.05 -1.19
N GLY A 122 12.90 -12.50 -2.40
CA GLY A 122 12.38 -11.64 -3.48
C GLY A 122 13.44 -11.16 -4.47
N VAL A 123 13.04 -10.26 -5.35
CA VAL A 123 13.88 -9.63 -6.40
C VAL A 123 13.88 -8.10 -6.23
N ALA A 124 14.86 -7.43 -6.84
CA ALA A 124 14.86 -5.97 -6.87
C ALA A 124 13.65 -5.44 -7.66
N GLY A 125 12.72 -4.80 -6.96
CA GLY A 125 11.50 -4.20 -7.50
C GLY A 125 11.71 -2.74 -7.88
N MET A 126 12.17 -1.90 -6.94
CA MET A 126 12.48 -0.49 -7.17
C MET A 126 13.86 -0.15 -6.62
N LYS A 127 14.67 0.57 -7.41
CA LYS A 127 15.95 1.11 -6.94
C LYS A 127 15.71 2.42 -6.21
N LEU A 128 16.11 2.45 -4.94
CA LEU A 128 15.93 3.61 -4.07
C LEU A 128 17.23 4.42 -3.98
N LYS A 129 17.09 5.74 -3.78
CA LYS A 129 18.21 6.58 -3.37
C LYS A 129 18.54 6.31 -1.89
N ALA A 130 19.74 6.73 -1.48
CA ALA A 130 20.13 6.62 -0.07
C ALA A 130 19.12 7.34 0.83
N GLY A 131 18.63 6.64 1.85
CA GLY A 131 17.65 7.16 2.81
C GLY A 131 16.19 7.14 2.35
N ALA A 132 15.91 6.85 1.06
CA ALA A 132 14.55 6.69 0.58
C ALA A 132 14.02 5.28 0.88
N GLU A 133 12.71 5.17 1.09
CA GLU A 133 12.00 3.90 1.24
C GLU A 133 10.74 3.88 0.39
N VAL A 134 10.26 2.69 -0.01
CA VAL A 134 8.94 2.53 -0.60
C VAL A 134 7.90 2.80 0.49
N VAL A 135 6.94 3.68 0.19
CA VAL A 135 5.86 4.06 1.10
C VAL A 135 4.54 3.37 0.77
N GLY A 136 4.41 2.84 -0.45
CA GLY A 136 3.25 2.05 -0.85
C GLY A 136 3.43 1.46 -2.25
N ALA A 137 2.68 0.41 -2.54
CA ALA A 137 2.57 -0.17 -3.86
C ALA A 137 1.19 -0.80 -4.07
N GLY A 138 0.77 -0.95 -5.33
CA GLY A 138 -0.50 -1.56 -5.68
C GLY A 138 -0.54 -2.07 -7.13
N PRO A 139 -1.57 -2.83 -7.51
CA PRO A 139 -1.77 -3.25 -8.89
C PRO A 139 -2.34 -2.11 -9.73
N VAL A 140 -1.94 -2.04 -11.00
CA VAL A 140 -2.47 -1.08 -11.97
C VAL A 140 -3.70 -1.72 -12.63
N ILE A 141 -4.87 -1.43 -12.09
CA ILE A 141 -6.16 -1.95 -12.59
C ILE A 141 -6.99 -0.80 -13.14
N GLY A 142 -7.51 -0.97 -14.36
CA GLY A 142 -8.41 -0.02 -15.00
C GLY A 142 -7.81 1.38 -15.15
N ASP A 143 -8.66 2.39 -15.02
CA ASP A 143 -8.36 3.82 -15.14
C ASP A 143 -8.02 4.49 -13.79
N GLY A 144 -7.38 3.75 -12.89
CA GLY A 144 -7.08 4.23 -11.54
C GLY A 144 -6.00 5.30 -11.43
N VAL A 145 -5.72 5.69 -10.18
CA VAL A 145 -4.78 6.74 -9.81
C VAL A 145 -3.76 6.26 -8.77
N VAL A 146 -2.61 6.94 -8.75
CA VAL A 146 -1.76 7.04 -7.58
C VAL A 146 -2.12 8.33 -6.86
N LEU A 147 -2.62 8.23 -5.64
CA LEU A 147 -2.82 9.37 -4.76
C LEU A 147 -1.64 9.44 -3.78
N THR A 148 -0.84 10.50 -3.85
CA THR A 148 0.27 10.73 -2.93
C THR A 148 -0.05 11.85 -1.95
N VAL A 149 0.33 11.67 -0.70
CA VAL A 149 0.33 12.71 0.34
C VAL A 149 1.77 12.99 0.75
N THR A 150 2.13 14.25 0.89
CA THR A 150 3.44 14.72 1.33
C THR A 150 3.45 15.12 2.81
N SER A 151 4.64 15.21 3.39
CA SER A 151 4.86 15.60 4.79
C SER A 151 4.56 17.07 5.09
N ASP A 152 4.30 17.88 4.06
CA ASP A 152 3.96 19.29 4.17
C ASP A 152 2.46 19.55 3.98
N SER A 153 1.63 18.53 4.22
CA SER A 153 0.17 18.56 4.05
C SER A 153 -0.24 18.95 2.63
N ALA A 154 0.28 18.24 1.63
CA ALA A 154 -0.20 18.34 0.25
C ALA A 154 -0.56 16.97 -0.31
N ALA A 155 -1.50 16.93 -1.24
CA ALA A 155 -1.95 15.72 -1.89
C ALA A 155 -2.14 15.91 -3.39
N LYS A 156 -1.99 14.82 -4.15
CA LYS A 156 -2.28 14.79 -5.58
C LYS A 156 -2.74 13.40 -5.99
N ALA A 157 -3.84 13.33 -6.74
CA ALA A 157 -4.22 12.15 -7.50
C ALA A 157 -3.68 12.26 -8.92
N THR A 158 -2.82 11.32 -9.32
CA THR A 158 -2.22 11.25 -10.65
C THR A 158 -2.66 9.96 -11.35
N PRO A 159 -3.31 10.03 -12.53
CA PRO A 159 -3.73 8.85 -13.29
C PRO A 159 -2.58 7.87 -13.58
N TYR A 160 -2.87 6.56 -13.60
CA TYR A 160 -1.88 5.54 -13.93
C TYR A 160 -1.26 5.72 -15.32
N GLU A 161 -1.99 6.28 -16.27
CA GLU A 161 -1.52 6.55 -17.64
C GLU A 161 -0.38 7.56 -17.72
N GLU A 162 -0.21 8.42 -16.70
CA GLU A 162 0.91 9.36 -16.62
C GLU A 162 2.23 8.67 -16.25
N PHE A 163 2.19 7.38 -15.91
CA PHE A 163 3.35 6.55 -15.58
C PHE A 163 3.53 5.46 -16.64
N GLU A 164 4.54 5.61 -17.48
CA GLU A 164 4.94 4.56 -18.42
C GLU A 164 5.47 3.34 -17.67
N SER A 165 5.10 2.14 -18.12
CA SER A 165 5.67 0.89 -17.62
C SER A 165 7.15 0.79 -18.01
N LYS A 166 8.01 0.44 -17.05
CA LYS A 166 9.45 0.26 -17.20
C LYS A 166 9.88 -1.06 -16.53
N GLY A 167 11.13 -1.49 -16.77
CA GLY A 167 11.65 -2.67 -16.10
C GLY A 167 11.76 -2.49 -14.58
N ARG A 168 11.54 -3.59 -13.83
CA ARG A 168 11.82 -3.64 -12.39
C ARG A 168 13.29 -3.27 -12.08
N GLY A 169 13.54 -2.78 -10.88
CA GLY A 169 14.84 -2.26 -10.44
C GLY A 169 15.15 -0.86 -11.00
N GLY A 170 14.20 -0.22 -11.68
CA GLY A 170 14.30 1.18 -12.08
C GLY A 170 14.20 2.14 -10.90
N GLN A 171 14.63 3.39 -11.09
CA GLN A 171 14.46 4.46 -10.10
C GLN A 171 13.08 5.13 -10.18
N GLY A 172 12.30 4.86 -11.23
CA GLY A 172 11.03 5.52 -11.47
C GLY A 172 11.17 6.98 -11.93
N VAL A 173 10.04 7.67 -11.92
CA VAL A 173 9.85 9.06 -12.37
C VAL A 173 9.22 9.88 -11.25
N ARG A 174 9.48 11.18 -11.23
CA ARG A 174 9.02 12.07 -10.16
C ARG A 174 7.50 12.26 -10.22
N VAL A 175 6.81 12.21 -9.08
CA VAL A 175 5.35 12.51 -8.96
C VAL A 175 5.07 13.85 -8.29
N ALA A 176 5.98 14.33 -7.44
CA ALA A 176 5.81 15.59 -6.71
C ALA A 176 7.11 16.37 -6.63
N LYS A 177 7.02 17.71 -6.70
CA LYS A 177 8.16 18.60 -6.47
C LYS A 177 8.41 18.83 -4.98
N LEU A 178 9.05 17.85 -4.34
CA LEU A 178 9.44 17.94 -2.93
C LEU A 178 10.56 18.96 -2.66
N GLY A 179 10.45 19.67 -1.54
CA GLY A 179 11.52 20.44 -0.89
C GLY A 179 12.60 19.56 -0.25
N ALA A 180 13.65 20.19 0.31
CA ALA A 180 14.85 19.47 0.78
C ALA A 180 14.59 18.48 1.93
N ALA A 181 13.60 18.75 2.78
CA ALA A 181 13.22 17.91 3.93
C ALA A 181 11.82 17.29 3.78
N GLU A 182 11.19 17.46 2.62
CA GLU A 182 9.83 17.00 2.35
C GLU A 182 9.87 15.59 1.77
N THR A 183 8.95 14.74 2.21
CA THR A 183 8.81 13.36 1.73
C THR A 183 7.36 13.07 1.35
N VAL A 184 7.15 12.05 0.52
CA VAL A 184 5.85 11.39 0.42
C VAL A 184 5.68 10.55 1.68
N THR A 185 4.58 10.73 2.41
CA THR A 185 4.26 10.00 3.65
C THR A 185 3.25 8.90 3.43
N LEU A 186 2.39 9.02 2.42
CA LEU A 186 1.36 8.04 2.09
C LEU A 186 1.14 7.95 0.58
N ALA A 187 0.90 6.73 0.10
CA ALA A 187 0.46 6.46 -1.26
C ALA A 187 -0.75 5.54 -1.25
N TRP A 188 -1.82 5.93 -1.95
CA TRP A 188 -3.04 5.14 -2.14
C TRP A 188 -3.23 4.81 -3.63
N PHE A 189 -3.83 3.66 -3.90
CA PHE A 189 -3.98 3.10 -5.24
C PHE A 189 -5.42 2.62 -5.45
N GLY A 190 -6.05 3.05 -6.53
CA GLY A 190 -7.37 2.57 -6.91
C GLY A 190 -8.04 3.49 -7.92
N SER A 191 -9.22 3.07 -8.40
CA SER A 191 -10.07 3.95 -9.21
C SER A 191 -10.91 4.84 -8.30
N LEU A 192 -10.93 6.14 -8.58
CA LEU A 192 -11.83 7.06 -7.89
C LEU A 192 -13.28 6.91 -8.40
N GLY A 193 -13.46 6.32 -9.59
CA GLY A 193 -14.77 6.12 -10.23
C GLY A 193 -15.50 4.85 -9.79
N SER A 194 -14.79 3.75 -9.51
CA SER A 194 -15.38 2.54 -8.90
C SER A 194 -15.73 2.71 -7.41
N ILE A 195 -15.30 3.85 -6.85
CA ILE A 195 -15.63 4.49 -5.57
C ILE A 195 -17.14 4.75 -5.39
N GLY A 196 -17.76 5.34 -6.42
CA GLY A 196 -19.20 5.65 -6.44
C GLY A 196 -19.62 7.12 -6.25
N GLY A 197 -18.71 8.09 -6.24
CA GLY A 197 -19.03 9.52 -6.13
C GLY A 197 -18.23 10.30 -5.06
N PRO A 198 -18.61 11.57 -4.80
CA PRO A 198 -18.03 12.37 -3.70
C PRO A 198 -18.19 11.67 -2.35
N GLY A 199 -17.12 11.60 -1.55
CA GLY A 199 -17.11 11.00 -0.21
C GLY A 199 -16.79 9.51 -0.11
N ASP A 200 -16.33 8.89 -1.20
CA ASP A 200 -16.00 7.46 -1.22
C ASP A 200 -14.56 7.10 -0.88
N LEU A 201 -13.70 8.10 -0.76
CA LEU A 201 -12.44 7.99 -0.04
C LEU A 201 -12.58 8.76 1.27
N LEU A 202 -12.20 8.12 2.37
CA LEU A 202 -12.13 8.73 3.68
C LEU A 202 -10.67 8.98 4.06
N ALA A 203 -10.42 10.14 4.65
CA ALA A 203 -9.17 10.48 5.30
C ALA A 203 -9.34 10.50 6.81
N GLN A 204 -8.44 9.85 7.54
CA GLN A 204 -8.18 10.23 8.93
C GLN A 204 -7.06 11.26 8.94
N MET A 205 -7.40 12.44 9.46
CA MET A 205 -6.50 13.57 9.53
C MET A 205 -5.67 13.49 10.82
N ALA A 206 -4.57 14.23 10.87
CA ALA A 206 -3.89 14.54 12.11
C ALA A 206 -4.78 15.40 13.01
N ASP A 207 -4.71 15.17 14.31
CA ASP A 207 -5.40 15.93 15.34
C ASP A 207 -4.93 17.40 15.39
N ASP A 208 -5.83 18.31 15.72
CA ASP A 208 -5.57 19.76 15.73
C ASP A 208 -4.62 20.19 16.85
N GLU A 209 -4.71 19.53 18.02
CA GLU A 209 -3.91 19.86 19.19
C GLU A 209 -2.58 19.10 19.19
N ASP A 210 -2.60 17.85 18.72
CA ASP A 210 -1.42 16.97 18.65
C ASP A 210 -1.28 16.35 17.25
N PRO A 211 -0.50 16.98 16.34
CA PRO A 211 -0.32 16.52 14.96
C PRO A 211 0.30 15.12 14.80
N LYS A 212 0.72 14.48 15.90
CA LYS A 212 1.21 13.10 15.91
C LYS A 212 0.10 12.07 16.16
N LYS A 213 -1.09 12.51 16.55
CA LYS A 213 -2.27 11.67 16.80
C LYS A 213 -3.24 11.74 15.64
N LEU A 214 -4.00 10.66 15.49
CA LEU A 214 -5.12 10.58 14.56
C LEU A 214 -6.35 11.27 15.16
N ASP A 215 -6.98 12.13 14.38
CA ASP A 215 -8.36 12.54 14.63
C ASP A 215 -9.26 11.28 14.51
N PRO A 216 -10.05 10.93 15.54
CA PRO A 216 -10.85 9.72 15.53
C PRO A 216 -12.01 9.76 14.52
N ASN A 217 -12.30 10.92 13.94
CA ASN A 217 -13.41 11.11 13.00
C ASN A 217 -12.88 11.20 11.56
N PRO A 218 -13.01 10.12 10.75
CA PRO A 218 -12.65 10.20 9.34
C PRO A 218 -13.56 11.18 8.61
N VAL A 219 -12.98 11.92 7.66
CA VAL A 219 -13.67 12.90 6.81
C VAL A 219 -13.63 12.48 5.35
N PRO A 220 -14.63 12.86 4.52
CA PRO A 220 -14.55 12.75 3.08
C PRO A 220 -13.26 13.37 2.52
N PHE A 221 -12.58 12.66 1.63
CA PHE A 221 -11.38 13.12 0.95
C PHE A 221 -11.59 13.17 -0.56
N ASP A 222 -12.13 14.29 -1.03
CA ASP A 222 -12.38 14.52 -2.44
C ASP A 222 -11.17 15.16 -3.12
N ILE A 223 -10.61 14.49 -4.11
CA ILE A 223 -9.50 15.02 -4.92
C ILE A 223 -9.70 14.63 -6.38
N ALA A 224 -9.62 15.62 -7.27
CA ALA A 224 -9.72 15.37 -8.71
C ALA A 224 -8.37 14.86 -9.26
N PRO A 225 -8.37 13.83 -10.13
CA PRO A 225 -7.18 13.45 -10.87
C PRO A 225 -6.68 14.60 -11.74
N SER A 226 -5.37 14.76 -11.82
CA SER A 226 -4.74 15.73 -12.71
C SER A 226 -3.44 15.18 -13.28
N LYS A 227 -2.98 15.76 -14.40
CA LYS A 227 -1.72 15.38 -15.05
C LYS A 227 -0.53 15.47 -14.09
N ARG A 228 0.56 14.75 -14.40
CA ARG A 228 1.78 14.74 -13.60
C ARG A 228 2.61 16.02 -13.79
N ASP A 229 2.04 17.15 -13.38
CA ASP A 229 2.65 18.50 -13.37
C ASP A 229 3.57 18.75 -12.16
N LEU A 230 3.67 17.78 -11.25
CA LEU A 230 4.49 17.80 -10.03
C LEU A 230 4.03 18.78 -8.95
N VAL A 231 2.85 19.40 -9.08
CA VAL A 231 2.31 20.38 -8.14
C VAL A 231 1.14 19.75 -7.36
N PRO A 232 1.35 19.33 -6.10
CA PRO A 232 0.26 18.86 -5.25
C PRO A 232 -0.57 20.02 -4.69
N ALA A 233 -1.82 19.76 -4.35
CA ALA A 233 -2.72 20.71 -3.70
C ALA A 233 -2.59 20.61 -2.18
N LYS A 234 -2.66 21.75 -1.47
CA LYS A 234 -2.63 21.76 -0.01
C LYS A 234 -3.88 21.12 0.58
N THR A 235 -3.68 20.30 1.60
CA THR A 235 -4.73 19.78 2.47
C THR A 235 -4.84 20.66 3.72
N GLU A 236 -6.01 20.66 4.35
CA GLU A 236 -6.24 21.44 5.58
C GLU A 236 -5.31 21.00 6.72
N ARG A 237 -5.13 19.69 6.86
CA ARG A 237 -4.30 19.04 7.87
C ARG A 237 -3.50 17.91 7.22
N GLN A 238 -2.53 17.37 7.95
CA GLN A 238 -1.79 16.19 7.49
C GLN A 238 -2.76 15.01 7.36
N VAL A 239 -2.84 14.42 6.18
CA VAL A 239 -3.55 13.15 6.00
C VAL A 239 -2.65 12.03 6.50
N MET A 240 -3.18 11.20 7.40
CA MET A 240 -2.42 10.10 8.03
C MET A 240 -2.87 8.73 7.54
N VAL A 241 -4.15 8.57 7.20
CA VAL A 241 -4.72 7.34 6.65
C VAL A 241 -5.69 7.70 5.53
N LEU A 242 -5.64 6.94 4.43
CA LEU A 242 -6.64 6.97 3.36
C LEU A 242 -7.21 5.57 3.17
N GLY A 243 -8.52 5.49 2.99
CA GLY A 243 -9.20 4.23 2.70
C GLY A 243 -10.59 4.45 2.12
N PRO A 244 -11.17 3.44 1.43
CA PRO A 244 -12.51 3.55 0.90
C PRO A 244 -13.55 3.71 2.01
N SER A 245 -14.65 4.40 1.72
CA SER A 245 -15.80 4.59 2.63
C SER A 245 -16.54 3.28 2.92
N ARG A 246 -16.41 2.30 2.00
CA ARG A 246 -17.01 0.96 2.08
C ARG A 246 -15.93 -0.09 1.78
N TRP A 247 -15.74 -0.96 2.76
CA TRP A 247 -15.17 -2.31 2.65
C TRP A 247 -16.20 -3.34 2.16
#